data_AF-A0A829PQT5-F1
#
_entry.id   AF-A0A829PQT5-F1
#
_cell.length_a   1.000
_cell.length_b   1.000
_cell.length_c   1.000
_cell.angle_alpha   90.00
_cell.angle_beta   90.00
_cell.angle_gamma   90.00
#
_symmetry.space_group_name_H-M   'P 1'
#
loop_
_entity.id
_entity.type
_entity.pdbx_description
1 polymer ?
#
loop_
_entity_poly.entity_id
_entity_poly.type
_entity_poly.pdbx_seq_one_letter_code
_entity_poly.pdbx_strand_id
1 'polypeptide(L)'
;MPSDVDRALRERGVVKSKNRRDPARVQAWLDLADMPADRFTSRDYVLDQEVTERALCLRCTRGEPARGKLTGIGLVCARHRRWLGSPQIDLHAYFPALAAERHFRRHLAARHVLHDSLPMLIGRECASPAIIGASEIDRRRIEFGIDAIDALTYPEQVRIARLLCLPIFLCAATDPDTDAAGRSSLVTRAVEKIIPARDDADPWRATNRVWTAITHLTARRRDARI
;
A
#
# COMPACT_ATOMS: atom_id res chain seq x y z
N MET A 1 -6.63 15.62 20.60
CA MET A 1 -6.05 16.38 21.71
C MET A 1 -4.59 16.67 21.38
N PRO A 2 -4.12 17.93 21.28
CA PRO A 2 -2.69 18.21 21.43
C PRO A 2 -2.29 17.66 22.81
N SER A 3 -1.33 16.74 22.85
CA SER A 3 -1.04 15.90 24.02
C SER A 3 -0.68 16.72 25.25
N ASP A 4 -1.04 16.23 26.44
CA ASP A 4 -0.76 16.86 27.74
C ASP A 4 0.72 17.26 27.92
N VAL A 5 1.62 16.57 27.22
CA VAL A 5 3.06 16.84 27.13
C VAL A 5 3.36 18.26 26.61
N ASP A 6 2.71 18.70 25.54
CA ASP A 6 2.94 20.02 24.93
C ASP A 6 2.48 21.18 25.84
N ARG A 7 1.52 20.90 26.73
CA ARG A 7 1.07 21.86 27.75
C ARG A 7 2.08 21.91 28.89
N ALA A 8 2.51 20.76 29.39
CA ALA A 8 3.52 20.66 30.44
C ALA A 8 4.86 21.31 30.05
N LEU A 9 5.31 21.15 28.80
CA LEU A 9 6.53 21.79 28.29
C LEU A 9 6.44 23.32 28.26
N ARG A 10 5.24 23.86 27.99
CA ARG A 10 4.99 25.31 27.99
C ARG A 10 4.93 25.87 29.40
N GLU A 11 4.24 25.17 30.31
CA GLU A 11 4.16 25.56 31.73
C GLU A 11 5.54 25.57 32.40
N ARG A 12 6.42 24.64 31.99
CA ARG A 12 7.82 24.58 32.44
C ARG A 12 8.77 25.55 31.72
N GLY A 13 8.27 26.36 30.79
CA GLY A 13 9.07 27.34 30.05
C GLY A 13 10.06 26.77 29.03
N VAL A 14 10.05 25.45 28.79
CA VAL A 14 10.92 24.75 27.83
C VAL A 14 10.60 25.15 26.40
N VAL A 15 9.31 25.27 26.08
CA VAL A 15 8.84 25.72 24.77
C VAL A 15 8.01 26.99 24.95
N LYS A 16 8.37 28.08 24.26
CA LYS A 16 7.64 29.36 24.33
C LYS A 16 6.63 29.54 23.19
N SER A 17 6.93 28.96 22.03
CA SER A 17 6.13 29.12 20.82
C SER A 17 5.03 28.06 20.71
N LYS A 18 3.82 28.49 20.30
CA LYS A 18 2.74 27.57 19.91
C LYS A 18 2.92 27.00 18.50
N ASN A 19 3.86 27.53 17.71
CA ASN A 19 4.16 27.03 16.37
C ASN A 19 4.80 25.64 16.46
N ARG A 20 4.34 24.69 15.65
CA ARG A 20 4.88 23.31 15.62
C ARG A 20 6.25 23.21 14.97
N ARG A 21 6.61 24.18 14.13
CA ARG A 21 7.90 24.24 13.42
C ARG A 21 8.93 25.11 14.12
N ASP A 22 8.61 25.62 15.30
CA ASP A 22 9.57 26.40 16.08
C ASP A 22 10.79 25.53 16.43
N PRO A 23 12.03 25.96 16.12
CA PRO A 23 13.22 25.12 16.32
C PRO A 23 13.38 24.64 17.77
N ALA A 24 13.10 25.50 18.75
CA ALA A 24 13.20 25.14 20.17
C ALA A 24 12.14 24.11 20.57
N ARG A 25 10.94 24.19 19.98
CA ARG A 25 9.92 23.15 20.16
C ARG A 25 10.32 21.83 19.53
N VAL A 26 10.85 21.84 18.31
CA VAL A 26 11.32 20.60 17.66
C VAL A 26 12.40 19.95 18.51
N GLN A 27 13.38 20.72 18.96
CA GLN A 27 14.46 20.23 19.83
C GLN A 27 13.91 19.61 21.12
N ALA A 28 12.99 20.29 21.81
CA ALA A 28 12.38 19.75 23.04
C ALA A 28 11.66 18.40 22.81
N TRP A 29 11.04 18.19 21.64
CA TRP A 29 10.42 16.92 21.28
C TRP A 29 11.45 15.84 20.93
N LEU A 30 12.59 16.21 20.34
CA LEU A 30 13.71 15.29 20.09
C LEU A 30 14.32 14.81 21.42
N ASP A 31 14.58 15.75 22.32
CA ASP A 31 15.17 15.49 23.65
C ASP A 31 14.26 14.60 24.50
N LEU A 32 12.94 14.89 24.51
CA LEU A 32 11.96 14.07 25.22
C LEU A 32 11.83 12.64 24.70
N ALA A 33 12.04 12.46 23.41
CA ALA A 33 11.90 11.16 22.77
C ALA A 33 13.18 10.32 22.89
N ASP A 34 14.24 10.85 23.52
CA ASP A 34 15.58 10.26 23.58
C ASP A 34 16.02 9.72 22.20
N MET A 35 15.66 10.46 21.15
CA MET A 35 15.87 9.98 19.78
C MET A 35 17.30 10.27 19.35
N PRO A 36 18.04 9.26 18.87
CA PRO A 36 19.37 9.49 18.34
C PRO A 36 19.30 10.43 17.13
N ALA A 37 20.34 11.22 16.93
CA ALA A 37 20.38 12.28 15.91
C ALA A 37 20.16 11.74 14.48
N ASP A 38 20.45 10.47 14.24
CA ASP A 38 20.25 9.78 12.97
C ASP A 38 18.89 9.08 12.85
N ARG A 39 17.97 9.22 13.82
CA ARG A 39 16.67 8.51 13.80
C ARG A 39 15.85 8.81 12.54
N PHE A 40 16.02 10.00 11.95
CA PHE A 40 15.33 10.39 10.72
C PHE A 40 16.06 9.98 9.44
N THR A 41 17.36 9.66 9.50
CA THR A 41 18.18 9.26 8.35
C THR A 41 18.49 7.76 8.32
N SER A 42 18.45 7.10 9.47
CA SER A 42 18.64 5.66 9.63
C SER A 42 17.59 4.86 8.87
N ARG A 43 18.01 3.75 8.27
CA ARG A 43 17.09 2.83 7.61
C ARG A 43 16.17 2.19 8.64
N ASP A 44 14.90 2.05 8.30
CA ASP A 44 13.91 1.38 9.14
C ASP A 44 13.44 0.12 8.41
N TYR A 45 13.11 -0.93 9.14
CA TYR A 45 12.78 -2.23 8.56
C TYR A 45 11.50 -2.82 9.16
N VAL A 46 10.74 -3.53 8.33
CA VAL A 46 9.56 -4.30 8.73
C VAL A 46 9.64 -5.68 8.07
N LEU A 47 9.75 -6.74 8.88
CA LEU A 47 9.95 -8.12 8.40
C LEU A 47 11.03 -8.20 7.29
N ASP A 48 12.19 -7.61 7.57
CA ASP A 48 13.36 -7.52 6.68
C ASP A 48 13.20 -6.65 5.41
N GLN A 49 12.08 -5.93 5.27
CA GLN A 49 11.87 -4.99 4.17
C GLN A 49 12.17 -3.56 4.61
N GLU A 50 13.02 -2.86 3.86
CA GLU A 50 13.33 -1.46 4.11
C GLU A 50 12.07 -0.60 3.93
N VAL A 51 11.78 0.24 4.91
CA VAL A 51 10.69 1.21 4.85
C VAL A 51 11.15 2.41 4.05
N THR A 52 10.64 2.51 2.82
CA THR A 52 10.97 3.62 1.93
C THR A 52 10.18 4.89 2.28
N GLU A 53 10.80 6.04 2.00
CA GLU A 53 10.14 7.33 2.11
C GLU A 53 9.29 7.65 0.88
N ARG A 54 8.11 8.22 1.11
CA ARG A 54 7.22 8.70 0.05
C ARG A 54 6.62 10.05 0.37
N ALA A 55 6.02 10.67 -0.65
CA ALA A 55 5.32 11.94 -0.49
C ALA A 55 4.17 11.83 0.52
N LEU A 56 4.11 12.78 1.44
CA LEU A 56 2.99 12.96 2.35
C LEU A 56 1.88 13.75 1.66
N CYS A 57 0.63 13.55 2.11
CA CYS A 57 -0.50 14.28 1.56
C CYS A 57 -0.30 15.80 1.71
N LEU A 58 -0.37 16.54 0.61
CA LEU A 58 -0.20 18.00 0.60
C LEU A 58 -1.22 18.70 1.52
N ARG A 59 -2.44 18.17 1.65
CA ARG A 59 -3.41 18.72 2.61
C ARG A 59 -3.05 18.43 4.07
N CYS A 60 -2.39 17.31 4.37
CA CYS A 60 -1.85 17.07 5.71
C CYS A 60 -0.70 18.02 6.04
N THR A 61 0.10 18.39 5.04
CA THR A 61 1.30 19.23 5.19
C THR A 61 1.04 20.71 4.90
N ARG A 62 -0.21 21.11 4.68
CA ARG A 62 -0.65 22.48 4.36
C ARG A 62 -0.01 23.05 3.09
N GLY A 63 0.14 22.22 2.06
CA GLY A 63 0.70 22.58 0.76
C GLY A 63 2.20 22.35 0.66
N GLU A 64 2.89 22.13 1.78
CA GLU A 64 4.35 21.92 1.75
C GLU A 64 4.71 20.53 1.26
N PRO A 65 5.62 20.40 0.27
CA PRO A 65 6.20 19.11 -0.10
C PRO A 65 6.94 18.52 1.11
N ALA A 66 6.53 17.35 1.54
CA ALA A 66 7.21 16.61 2.59
C ALA A 66 7.20 15.12 2.28
N ARG A 67 8.22 14.42 2.77
CA ARG A 67 8.33 12.97 2.67
C ARG A 67 8.29 12.34 4.06
N GLY A 68 7.92 11.07 4.12
CA GLY A 68 7.98 10.32 5.36
C GLY A 68 7.77 8.83 5.15
N LYS A 69 8.14 8.09 6.19
CA LYS A 69 7.99 6.63 6.30
C LYS A 69 6.61 6.31 6.86
N LEU A 70 5.77 5.65 6.08
CA LEU A 70 4.36 5.39 6.42
C LEU A 70 4.02 3.89 6.26
N THR A 71 4.42 3.07 7.22
CA THR A 71 4.29 1.60 7.18
C THR A 71 2.83 1.12 7.20
N GLY A 72 1.94 1.84 7.87
CA GLY A 72 0.53 1.46 8.05
C GLY A 72 -0.45 2.04 7.02
N ILE A 73 0.03 2.70 5.97
CA ILE A 73 -0.81 3.45 5.02
C ILE A 73 -0.48 3.00 3.60
N GLY A 74 -1.50 2.83 2.77
CA GLY A 74 -1.33 2.47 1.37
C GLY A 74 -0.99 3.69 0.52
N LEU A 75 -1.55 3.78 -0.67
CA LEU A 75 -1.28 4.88 -1.61
C LEU A 75 -2.32 6.01 -1.54
N VAL A 76 -3.24 5.96 -0.57
CA VAL A 76 -4.30 6.96 -0.42
C VAL A 76 -4.31 7.56 0.98
N CYS A 77 -4.40 8.89 1.03
CA CYS A 77 -4.69 9.61 2.27
C CYS A 77 -6.17 9.43 2.63
N ALA A 78 -6.49 8.53 3.57
CA ALA A 78 -7.89 8.33 3.99
C ALA A 78 -8.55 9.60 4.57
N ARG A 79 -7.77 10.48 5.23
CA ARG A 79 -8.27 11.71 5.86
C ARG A 79 -8.76 12.73 4.84
N HIS A 80 -7.95 12.98 3.81
CA HIS A 80 -8.25 13.98 2.79
C HIS A 80 -8.78 13.38 1.48
N ARG A 81 -8.89 12.06 1.42
CA ARG A 81 -9.32 11.26 0.25
C ARG A 81 -8.53 11.63 -1.00
N ARG A 82 -7.21 11.63 -0.89
CA ARG A 82 -6.30 11.98 -1.99
C ARG A 82 -5.35 10.85 -2.32
N TRP A 83 -5.03 10.72 -3.61
CA TRP A 83 -3.91 9.91 -4.07
C TRP A 83 -2.60 10.49 -3.52
N LEU A 84 -1.69 9.64 -3.04
CA LEU A 84 -0.39 10.04 -2.49
C LEU A 84 0.74 10.03 -3.54
N GLY A 85 0.50 9.49 -4.74
CA GLY A 85 1.46 9.60 -5.84
C GLY A 85 1.51 11.01 -6.44
N SER A 86 2.32 11.17 -7.48
CA SER A 86 2.49 12.45 -8.18
C SER A 86 1.82 12.40 -9.56
N PRO A 87 0.92 13.34 -9.89
CA PRO A 87 0.39 14.40 -9.03
C PRO A 87 -0.58 13.85 -7.96
N GLN A 88 -0.68 14.54 -6.82
CA GLN A 88 -1.69 14.21 -5.81
C GLN A 88 -3.05 14.72 -6.24
N ILE A 89 -3.96 13.81 -6.54
CA ILE A 89 -5.31 14.13 -7.02
C ILE A 89 -6.37 13.86 -5.96
N ASP A 90 -7.54 14.47 -6.14
CA ASP A 90 -8.71 14.19 -5.31
C ASP A 90 -9.38 12.87 -5.73
N LEU A 91 -9.79 12.07 -4.75
CA LEU A 91 -10.47 10.79 -4.93
C LEU A 91 -11.85 10.76 -4.24
N HIS A 92 -12.41 11.92 -3.85
CA HIS A 92 -13.72 11.97 -3.18
C HIS A 92 -14.82 11.23 -3.96
N ALA A 93 -14.85 11.36 -5.28
CA ALA A 93 -15.84 10.71 -6.15
C ALA A 93 -15.47 9.25 -6.50
N TYR A 94 -14.20 8.86 -6.33
CA TYR A 94 -13.73 7.52 -6.71
C TYR A 94 -13.64 6.58 -5.51
N PHE A 95 -14.81 6.12 -5.07
CA PHE A 95 -14.96 5.20 -3.93
C PHE A 95 -14.15 3.89 -4.04
N PRO A 96 -13.94 3.27 -5.22
CA PRO A 96 -13.14 2.05 -5.33
C PRO A 96 -11.72 2.20 -4.73
N ALA A 97 -11.01 3.29 -5.01
CA ALA A 97 -9.67 3.53 -4.44
C ALA A 97 -9.72 3.76 -2.91
N LEU A 98 -10.77 4.42 -2.41
CA LEU A 98 -10.96 4.63 -0.97
C LEU A 98 -11.27 3.32 -0.24
N ALA A 99 -12.07 2.45 -0.84
CA ALA A 99 -12.35 1.11 -0.32
C ALA A 99 -11.07 0.24 -0.33
N ALA A 100 -10.28 0.31 -1.40
CA ALA A 100 -8.99 -0.35 -1.50
C ALA A 100 -8.05 0.07 -0.36
N GLU A 101 -7.92 1.37 -0.07
CA GLU A 101 -7.11 1.86 1.04
C GLU A 101 -7.57 1.33 2.39
N ARG A 102 -8.89 1.25 2.64
CA ARG A 102 -9.42 0.64 3.88
C ARG A 102 -9.02 -0.83 3.98
N HIS A 103 -9.12 -1.57 2.87
CA HIS A 103 -8.71 -2.97 2.83
C HIS A 103 -7.19 -3.13 3.00
N PHE A 104 -6.39 -2.24 2.42
CA PHE A 104 -4.95 -2.21 2.64
C PHE A 104 -4.65 -2.07 4.14
N ARG A 105 -5.18 -1.03 4.79
CA ARG A 105 -4.94 -0.77 6.23
C ARG A 105 -5.39 -1.93 7.11
N ARG A 106 -6.58 -2.49 6.82
CA ARG A 106 -7.17 -3.54 7.66
C ARG A 106 -6.49 -4.90 7.48
N HIS A 107 -6.02 -5.24 6.28
CA HIS A 107 -5.61 -6.61 5.97
C HIS A 107 -4.13 -6.74 5.57
N LEU A 108 -3.58 -5.77 4.86
CA LEU A 108 -2.21 -5.79 4.38
C LEU A 108 -1.27 -5.18 5.42
N ALA A 109 -1.54 -3.95 5.86
CA ALA A 109 -0.74 -3.30 6.89
C ALA A 109 -0.74 -4.07 8.22
N ALA A 110 -1.88 -4.68 8.60
CA ALA A 110 -1.98 -5.56 9.76
C ALA A 110 -1.10 -6.82 9.67
N ARG A 111 -0.64 -7.17 8.46
CA ARG A 111 0.32 -8.26 8.18
C ARG A 111 1.67 -7.70 7.76
N HIS A 112 1.98 -6.47 8.15
CA HIS A 112 3.27 -5.83 7.90
C HIS A 112 3.62 -5.65 6.41
N VAL A 113 2.63 -5.69 5.52
CA VAL A 113 2.80 -5.43 4.08
C VAL A 113 2.94 -3.93 3.86
N LEU A 114 4.09 -3.53 3.31
CA LEU A 114 4.36 -2.15 2.90
C LEU A 114 3.76 -1.86 1.52
N HIS A 115 3.55 -0.58 1.19
CA HIS A 115 2.95 -0.14 -0.08
C HIS A 115 3.73 -0.54 -1.34
N ASP A 116 5.02 -0.82 -1.18
CA ASP A 116 6.03 -1.14 -2.18
C ASP A 116 6.67 -2.51 -1.93
N SER A 117 6.10 -3.29 -1.02
CA SER A 117 6.46 -4.69 -0.80
C SER A 117 6.08 -5.58 -1.97
N LEU A 118 6.68 -6.77 -2.05
CA LEU A 118 6.48 -7.71 -3.15
C LEU A 118 5.01 -8.01 -3.48
N PRO A 119 4.08 -8.27 -2.52
CA PRO A 119 2.67 -8.46 -2.85
C PRO A 119 2.04 -7.24 -3.54
N MET A 120 2.42 -6.02 -3.14
CA MET A 120 1.94 -4.79 -3.75
C MET A 120 2.53 -4.54 -5.13
N LEU A 121 3.79 -4.93 -5.36
CA LEU A 121 4.44 -4.87 -6.68
C LEU A 121 3.80 -5.84 -7.66
N ILE A 122 3.61 -7.11 -7.27
CA ILE A 122 2.89 -8.10 -8.10
C ILE A 122 1.46 -7.62 -8.36
N GLY A 123 0.79 -7.08 -7.35
CA GLY A 123 -0.54 -6.49 -7.50
C GLY A 123 -0.56 -5.37 -8.53
N ARG A 124 0.44 -4.47 -8.51
CA ARG A 124 0.55 -3.37 -9.47
C ARG A 124 0.72 -3.88 -10.89
N GLU A 125 1.59 -4.87 -11.07
CA GLU A 125 1.79 -5.49 -12.38
C GLU A 125 0.50 -6.14 -12.87
N CYS A 126 -0.19 -6.93 -12.04
CA CYS A 126 -1.46 -7.57 -12.38
C CYS A 126 -2.59 -6.58 -12.67
N ALA A 127 -2.50 -5.36 -12.12
CA ALA A 127 -3.47 -4.29 -12.33
C ALA A 127 -3.08 -3.34 -13.48
N SER A 128 -2.13 -3.69 -14.35
CA SER A 128 -1.76 -2.82 -15.46
C SER A 128 -2.93 -2.60 -16.44
N PRO A 129 -3.02 -1.45 -17.12
CA PRO A 129 -4.04 -1.21 -18.15
C PRO A 129 -4.08 -2.29 -19.24
N ALA A 130 -2.92 -2.84 -19.60
CA ALA A 130 -2.81 -3.93 -20.57
C ALA A 130 -3.43 -5.27 -20.10
N ILE A 131 -3.79 -5.39 -18.82
CA ILE A 131 -4.50 -6.55 -18.25
C ILE A 131 -5.93 -6.19 -17.89
N ILE A 132 -6.15 -5.05 -17.25
CA ILE A 132 -7.51 -4.60 -16.89
C ILE A 132 -8.37 -4.30 -18.13
N GLY A 133 -7.72 -3.96 -19.25
CA GLY A 133 -8.37 -3.48 -20.47
C GLY A 133 -8.35 -1.96 -20.53
N ALA A 134 -7.95 -1.41 -21.68
CA ALA A 134 -7.95 0.03 -21.93
C ALA A 134 -9.36 0.61 -21.82
N SER A 135 -10.37 -0.14 -22.27
CA SER A 135 -11.79 0.25 -22.21
C SER A 135 -12.26 0.54 -20.80
N GLU A 136 -11.85 -0.27 -19.82
CA GLU A 136 -12.20 -0.08 -18.41
C GLU A 136 -11.46 1.11 -17.79
N ILE A 137 -10.19 1.31 -18.16
CA ILE A 137 -9.42 2.46 -17.69
C ILE A 137 -10.02 3.76 -18.24
N ASP A 138 -10.36 3.81 -19.53
CA ASP A 138 -10.98 4.97 -20.16
C ASP A 138 -12.36 5.24 -19.57
N ARG A 139 -13.17 4.19 -19.36
CA ARG A 139 -14.47 4.31 -18.66
C ARG A 139 -14.31 4.99 -17.30
N ARG A 140 -13.38 4.52 -16.47
CA ARG A 140 -13.11 5.11 -15.14
C ARG A 140 -12.59 6.54 -15.25
N ARG A 141 -11.68 6.81 -16.19
CA ARG A 141 -11.13 8.15 -16.42
C ARG A 141 -12.23 9.14 -16.78
N ILE A 142 -13.11 8.77 -17.72
CA ILE A 142 -14.23 9.61 -18.17
C ILE A 142 -15.25 9.81 -17.05
N GLU A 143 -15.63 8.72 -16.36
CA GLU A 143 -16.64 8.76 -15.30
C GLU A 143 -16.20 9.61 -14.09
N PHE A 144 -14.92 9.54 -13.71
CA PHE A 144 -14.43 10.16 -12.47
C PHE A 144 -13.50 11.36 -12.69
N GLY A 145 -13.13 11.69 -13.93
CA GLY A 145 -12.20 12.78 -14.25
C GLY A 145 -10.79 12.56 -13.67
N ILE A 146 -10.33 11.32 -13.63
CA ILE A 146 -9.03 10.93 -13.04
C ILE A 146 -8.06 10.48 -14.12
N ASP A 147 -6.97 11.22 -14.30
CA ASP A 147 -5.93 10.87 -15.28
C ASP A 147 -4.87 9.91 -14.72
N ALA A 148 -4.67 9.90 -13.40
CA ALA A 148 -3.66 9.10 -12.74
C ALA A 148 -4.01 7.61 -12.80
N ILE A 149 -3.39 6.90 -13.75
CA ILE A 149 -3.63 5.46 -13.99
C ILE A 149 -3.40 4.64 -12.72
N ASP A 150 -2.31 4.87 -11.98
CA ASP A 150 -2.03 4.12 -10.75
C ASP A 150 -3.15 4.29 -9.70
N ALA A 151 -3.85 5.44 -9.68
CA ALA A 151 -5.00 5.63 -8.79
C ALA A 151 -6.23 4.84 -9.27
N LEU A 152 -6.45 4.78 -10.60
CA LEU A 152 -7.54 4.02 -11.21
C LEU A 152 -7.40 2.52 -11.01
N THR A 153 -6.17 1.99 -11.03
CA THR A 153 -5.84 0.55 -10.93
C THR A 153 -5.55 0.09 -9.50
N TYR A 154 -5.44 1.02 -8.55
CA TYR A 154 -5.23 0.73 -7.14
C TYR A 154 -6.21 -0.31 -6.53
N PRO A 155 -7.50 -0.34 -6.90
CA PRO A 155 -8.42 -1.36 -6.39
C PRO A 155 -7.98 -2.78 -6.70
N GLU A 156 -7.65 -3.07 -7.96
CA GLU A 156 -7.17 -4.38 -8.40
C GLU A 156 -5.82 -4.71 -7.78
N GLN A 157 -4.90 -3.73 -7.70
CA GLN A 157 -3.60 -3.90 -7.04
C GLN A 157 -3.76 -4.40 -5.59
N VAL A 158 -4.61 -3.74 -4.80
CA VAL A 158 -4.84 -4.14 -3.40
C VAL A 158 -5.55 -5.50 -3.32
N ARG A 159 -6.47 -5.82 -4.22
CA ARG A 159 -7.16 -7.11 -4.24
C ARG A 159 -6.22 -8.27 -4.53
N ILE A 160 -5.30 -8.11 -5.50
CA ILE A 160 -4.27 -9.10 -5.81
C ILE A 160 -3.28 -9.24 -4.65
N ALA A 161 -2.78 -8.13 -4.10
CA ALA A 161 -1.89 -8.17 -2.95
C ALA A 161 -2.55 -8.87 -1.75
N ARG A 162 -3.85 -8.65 -1.52
CA ARG A 162 -4.62 -9.36 -0.48
C ARG A 162 -4.76 -10.84 -0.74
N LEU A 163 -4.98 -11.24 -1.99
CA LEU A 163 -5.04 -12.65 -2.38
C LEU A 163 -3.71 -13.34 -2.03
N LEU A 164 -2.59 -12.72 -2.41
CA LEU A 164 -1.22 -13.17 -2.11
C LEU A 164 -0.84 -13.14 -0.63
N CYS A 165 -1.66 -12.56 0.24
CA CYS A 165 -1.45 -12.55 1.69
C CYS A 165 -2.56 -13.27 2.47
N LEU A 166 -3.48 -13.94 1.78
CA LEU A 166 -4.59 -14.65 2.41
C LEU A 166 -4.12 -16.08 2.78
N PRO A 167 -4.09 -16.45 4.08
CA PRO A 167 -3.55 -17.73 4.50
C PRO A 167 -4.22 -18.92 3.83
N ILE A 168 -5.56 -18.94 3.79
CA ILE A 168 -6.33 -20.04 3.17
C ILE A 168 -5.97 -20.21 1.69
N PHE A 169 -5.84 -19.10 0.96
CA PHE A 169 -5.45 -19.15 -0.45
C PHE A 169 -4.02 -19.67 -0.60
N LEU A 170 -3.05 -19.10 0.13
CA LEU A 170 -1.66 -19.53 0.04
C LEU A 170 -1.49 -20.99 0.44
N CYS A 171 -2.14 -21.46 1.51
CA CYS A 171 -2.09 -22.85 1.95
C CYS A 171 -2.52 -23.81 0.84
N ALA A 172 -3.63 -23.50 0.16
CA ALA A 172 -4.15 -24.32 -0.95
C ALA A 172 -3.34 -24.16 -2.24
N ALA A 173 -2.98 -22.93 -2.61
CA ALA A 173 -2.26 -22.62 -3.84
C ALA A 173 -0.81 -23.13 -3.81
N THR A 174 -0.21 -23.30 -2.63
CA THR A 174 1.16 -23.79 -2.45
C THR A 174 1.24 -25.20 -1.87
N ASP A 175 0.12 -25.90 -1.78
CA ASP A 175 0.09 -27.27 -1.25
C ASP A 175 0.93 -28.20 -2.15
N PRO A 176 2.08 -28.74 -1.67
CA PRO A 176 2.93 -29.58 -2.49
C PRO A 176 2.27 -30.89 -2.90
N ASP A 177 1.26 -31.34 -2.15
CA ASP A 177 0.60 -32.64 -2.33
C ASP A 177 -0.56 -32.54 -3.36
N THR A 178 -1.03 -31.33 -3.67
CA THR A 178 -1.95 -31.05 -4.79
C THR A 178 -1.17 -30.96 -6.12
N ASP A 179 -1.73 -31.47 -7.22
CA ASP A 179 -1.11 -31.39 -8.54
C ASP A 179 -1.00 -29.93 -9.06
N ALA A 180 -0.08 -29.70 -10.01
CA ALA A 180 0.13 -28.36 -10.55
C ALA A 180 -1.11 -27.82 -11.30
N ALA A 181 -1.85 -28.69 -11.98
CA ALA A 181 -3.05 -28.33 -12.73
C ALA A 181 -4.18 -27.84 -11.82
N GLY A 182 -4.42 -28.51 -10.69
CA GLY A 182 -5.40 -28.13 -9.70
C GLY A 182 -5.06 -26.82 -9.00
N ARG A 183 -3.79 -26.62 -8.63
CA ARG A 183 -3.33 -25.34 -8.05
C ARG A 183 -3.43 -24.19 -9.05
N SER A 184 -3.00 -24.41 -10.29
CA SER A 184 -3.13 -23.41 -11.37
C SER A 184 -4.58 -23.02 -11.59
N SER A 185 -5.50 -24.00 -11.68
CA SER A 185 -6.94 -23.76 -11.80
C SER A 185 -7.54 -23.00 -10.61
N LEU A 186 -7.03 -23.21 -9.39
CA LEU A 186 -7.41 -22.43 -8.21
C LEU A 186 -6.93 -20.97 -8.33
N VAL A 187 -5.70 -20.75 -8.80
CA VAL A 187 -5.14 -19.41 -9.03
C VAL A 187 -5.94 -18.66 -10.10
N THR A 188 -6.19 -19.28 -11.25
CA THR A 188 -6.99 -18.70 -12.34
C THR A 188 -8.35 -18.21 -11.84
N ARG A 189 -9.13 -19.09 -11.19
CA ARG A 189 -10.45 -18.73 -10.65
C ARG A 189 -10.41 -17.61 -9.62
N ALA A 190 -9.33 -17.48 -8.87
CA ALA A 190 -9.18 -16.43 -7.87
C ALA A 190 -8.83 -15.08 -8.51
N VAL A 191 -7.98 -15.08 -9.54
CA VAL A 191 -7.56 -13.89 -10.28
C VAL A 191 -8.69 -13.35 -11.16
N GLU A 192 -9.43 -14.21 -11.86
CA GLU A 192 -10.58 -13.83 -12.70
C GLU A 192 -11.69 -13.13 -11.92
N LYS A 193 -11.85 -13.42 -10.62
CA LYS A 193 -12.79 -12.70 -9.75
C LYS A 193 -12.36 -11.26 -9.44
N ILE A 194 -11.10 -10.92 -9.68
CA ILE A 194 -10.50 -9.62 -9.38
C ILE A 194 -10.42 -8.75 -10.63
N ILE A 195 -9.95 -9.31 -11.75
CA ILE A 195 -9.81 -8.57 -13.00
C ILE A 195 -11.21 -8.32 -13.60
N PRO A 196 -11.52 -7.07 -14.02
CA PRO A 196 -12.80 -6.77 -14.67
C PRO A 196 -13.03 -7.61 -15.92
N ALA A 197 -14.26 -8.08 -16.13
CA ALA A 197 -14.66 -8.78 -17.34
C ALA A 197 -14.88 -7.76 -18.48
N ARG A 198 -13.86 -7.57 -19.31
CA ARG A 198 -13.91 -6.77 -20.54
C ARG A 198 -13.33 -7.57 -21.70
N ASP A 199 -13.78 -7.26 -22.90
CA ASP A 199 -13.33 -7.94 -24.12
C ASP A 199 -11.84 -7.69 -24.40
N ASP A 200 -11.31 -6.54 -23.97
CA ASP A 200 -9.91 -6.17 -24.08
C ASP A 200 -9.10 -6.42 -22.80
N ALA A 201 -9.70 -7.09 -21.80
CA ALA A 201 -8.97 -7.53 -20.61
C ALA A 201 -8.19 -8.81 -20.89
N ASP A 202 -7.03 -8.93 -20.25
CA ASP A 202 -6.14 -10.08 -20.39
C ASP A 202 -5.86 -10.71 -18.99
N PRO A 203 -6.86 -11.42 -18.41
CA PRO A 203 -6.73 -12.02 -17.08
C PRO A 203 -5.71 -13.17 -17.03
N TRP A 204 -5.38 -13.80 -18.17
CA TRP A 204 -4.38 -14.87 -18.20
C TRP A 204 -2.97 -14.32 -17.88
N ARG A 205 -2.64 -13.10 -18.30
CA ARG A 205 -1.36 -12.45 -17.92
C ARG A 205 -1.26 -12.21 -16.42
N ALA A 206 -2.33 -11.73 -15.77
CA ALA A 206 -2.36 -11.60 -14.31
C ALA A 206 -2.22 -12.96 -13.63
N THR A 207 -2.93 -13.97 -14.14
CA THR A 207 -2.87 -15.35 -13.65
C THR A 207 -1.43 -15.89 -13.70
N ASN A 208 -0.73 -15.70 -14.82
CA ASN A 208 0.66 -16.15 -14.95
C ASN A 208 1.61 -15.47 -13.95
N ARG A 209 1.44 -14.16 -13.69
CA ARG A 209 2.26 -13.46 -12.69
C ARG A 209 2.03 -13.99 -11.28
N VAL A 210 0.77 -14.19 -10.90
CA VAL A 210 0.43 -14.81 -9.61
C VAL A 210 0.95 -16.24 -9.54
N TRP A 211 0.79 -17.02 -10.61
CA TRP A 211 1.26 -18.41 -10.69
C TRP A 211 2.78 -18.53 -10.54
N THR A 212 3.56 -17.63 -11.14
CA THR A 212 5.02 -17.57 -10.94
C THR A 212 5.35 -17.39 -9.46
N ALA A 213 4.71 -16.44 -8.77
CA ALA A 213 4.91 -16.22 -7.35
C ALA A 213 4.54 -17.46 -6.51
N ILE A 214 3.40 -18.10 -6.82
CA ILE A 214 2.97 -19.33 -6.16
C ILE A 214 3.94 -20.49 -6.38
N THR A 215 4.50 -20.63 -7.58
CA THR A 215 5.49 -21.67 -7.89
C THR A 215 6.75 -21.50 -7.04
N HIS A 216 7.27 -20.27 -6.93
CA HIS A 216 8.41 -19.97 -6.06
C HIS A 216 8.10 -20.24 -4.58
N LEU A 217 6.93 -19.84 -4.08
CA LEU A 217 6.52 -20.12 -2.70
C LEU A 217 6.36 -21.62 -2.43
N THR A 218 5.84 -22.37 -3.41
CA THR A 218 5.70 -23.83 -3.32
C THR A 218 7.06 -24.51 -3.21
N ALA A 219 8.05 -24.07 -4.01
CA ALA A 219 9.42 -24.57 -3.93
C ALA A 219 10.01 -24.33 -2.52
N ARG A 220 9.93 -23.10 -2.01
CA ARG A 220 10.43 -22.80 -0.64
C ARG A 220 9.72 -23.60 0.45
N ARG A 221 8.41 -23.84 0.30
CA ARG A 221 7.63 -24.67 1.25
C ARG A 221 8.04 -26.14 1.20
N ARG A 222 8.43 -26.66 0.02
CA ARG A 222 9.00 -28.02 -0.11
C ARG A 222 10.36 -28.10 0.54
N ASP A 223 11.23 -27.13 0.29
CA ASP A 223 12.57 -27.08 0.87
C ASP A 223 12.54 -26.99 2.40
N ALA A 224 11.56 -26.27 2.97
CA ALA A 224 11.38 -26.15 4.41
C ALA A 224 10.73 -27.38 5.09
N ARG A 225 10.25 -28.38 4.32
CA ARG A 225 9.79 -29.68 4.86
C ARG A 225 10.94 -30.68 5.05
N ILE A 226 12.11 -30.38 4.48
CA ILE A 226 13.36 -31.15 4.64
C ILE A 226 14.05 -30.70 5.92
#